data_AF-A0A0J0YGP3-F1
#
_entry.id   AF-A0A0J0YGP3-F1
#
_cell.length_a   1.000
_cell.length_b   1.000
_cell.length_c   1.000
_cell.angle_alpha   90.00
_cell.angle_beta   90.00
_cell.angle_gamma   90.00
#
_symmetry.space_group_name_H-M   'P 1'
#
loop_
_entity.id
_entity.type
_entity.pdbx_description
1 polymer ?
#
loop_
_entity_poly.entity_id
_entity_poly.type
_entity_poly.pdbx_seq_one_letter_code
_entity_poly.pdbx_strand_id
1 'polypeptide(L)' 'MNTKFEDLKTSVQEIIDLIAAKQEKEANNKLLEVSETLDELLDFAEEDEELREISRYQVLLNQLHVKINGEEQVDGE' A
#
# COMPACT_ATOMS: atom_id res chain seq x y z
N MET A 1 -2.48 21.79 -3.18
CA MET A 1 -2.64 20.37 -3.58
C MET A 1 -1.60 19.59 -2.81
N ASN A 2 -2.01 18.59 -2.03
CA ASN A 2 -1.11 17.82 -1.19
C ASN A 2 -0.40 16.77 -2.06
N THR A 3 0.66 17.17 -2.75
CA THR A 3 1.27 16.43 -3.87
C THR A 3 1.78 15.05 -3.47
N LYS A 4 2.24 14.88 -2.22
CA LYS A 4 2.75 13.59 -1.71
C LYS A 4 1.71 12.47 -1.71
N PHE A 5 0.44 12.78 -1.45
CA PHE A 5 -0.62 11.78 -1.44
C PHE A 5 -1.17 11.48 -2.84
N GLU A 6 -1.00 12.40 -3.80
CA GLU A 6 -1.32 12.11 -5.21
C GLU A 6 -0.35 11.09 -5.82
N ASP A 7 0.93 11.14 -5.42
CA ASP A 7 1.92 10.13 -5.84
C ASP A 7 1.60 8.76 -5.24
N LEU A 8 1.26 8.70 -3.94
CA LEU A 8 0.78 7.46 -3.30
C LEU A 8 -0.46 6.90 -4.00
N LYS A 9 -1.43 7.76 -4.30
CA LYS A 9 -2.65 7.36 -5.03
C LYS A 9 -2.32 6.76 -6.40
N THR A 10 -1.38 7.39 -7.12
CA THR A 10 -0.94 6.91 -8.44
C THR A 10 -0.27 5.55 -8.33
N SER A 11 0.66 5.38 -7.40
CA SER A 11 1.35 4.12 -7.17
C SER A 11 0.41 3.00 -6.71
N VAL A 12 -0.59 3.32 -5.88
CA VAL A 12 -1.62 2.36 -5.48
C VAL A 12 -2.49 1.92 -6.66
N GLN A 13 -2.86 2.86 -7.54
CA GLN A 13 -3.59 2.51 -8.76
C GLN A 13 -2.76 1.59 -9.66
N GLU A 14 -1.45 1.83 -9.77
CA GLU A 14 -0.53 0.95 -10.50
C GLU A 14 -0.53 -0.47 -9.93
N ILE A 15 -0.52 -0.63 -8.60
CA ILE A 15 -0.66 -1.96 -7.96
C ILE A 15 -1.97 -2.63 -8.36
N ILE A 16 -3.09 -1.90 -8.33
CA ILE A 16 -4.42 -2.43 -8.72
C ILE A 16 -4.42 -2.88 -10.19
N ASP A 17 -3.80 -2.09 -11.07
CA ASP A 17 -3.72 -2.39 -12.50
C ASP A 17 -2.85 -3.62 -12.76
N LEU A 18 -1.72 -3.77 -12.06
CA LEU A 18 -0.86 -4.96 -12.12
C LEU A 18 -1.60 -6.21 -11.64
N ILE A 19 -2.38 -6.11 -10.55
CA ILE A 19 -3.25 -7.21 -10.07
C ILE A 19 -4.28 -7.57 -11.14
N ALA A 20 -4.94 -6.59 -11.75
CA ALA A 20 -5.92 -6.81 -12.80
C ALA A 20 -5.29 -7.47 -14.05
N ALA A 21 -4.05 -7.13 -14.36
CA ALA A 21 -3.24 -7.73 -15.43
C ALA A 21 -2.65 -9.10 -15.05
N LYS A 22 -2.89 -9.61 -13.83
CA LYS A 22 -2.31 -10.85 -13.28
C LYS A 22 -0.77 -10.85 -13.22
N GLN A 23 -0.18 -9.67 -13.02
CA GLN A 23 1.25 -9.44 -12.86
C GLN A 23 1.61 -9.42 -11.37
N GLU A 24 1.41 -10.55 -10.68
CA GLU A 24 1.49 -10.66 -9.21
C GLU A 24 2.89 -10.32 -8.67
N LYS A 25 3.95 -10.68 -9.40
CA LYS A 25 5.33 -10.38 -9.00
C LYS A 25 5.60 -8.88 -9.05
N GLU A 26 5.24 -8.22 -10.15
CA GLU A 26 5.37 -6.77 -10.29
C GLU A 26 4.50 -6.04 -9.27
N ALA A 27 3.27 -6.51 -9.03
CA ALA A 27 2.38 -5.96 -8.03
C ALA A 27 2.99 -6.03 -6.62
N ASN A 28 3.58 -7.18 -6.25
CA ASN A 28 4.27 -7.34 -4.96
C ASN A 28 5.50 -6.43 -4.83
N ASN A 29 6.31 -6.29 -5.89
CA ASN A 29 7.45 -5.38 -5.87
C ASN A 29 7.01 -3.93 -5.65
N LYS A 30 5.96 -3.50 -6.37
CA LYS A 30 5.40 -2.16 -6.24
C LYS A 30 4.77 -1.95 -4.86
N LEU A 31 4.09 -2.96 -4.32
CA LEU A 31 3.53 -2.91 -2.97
C LEU A 31 4.61 -2.71 -1.91
N LEU A 32 5.77 -3.36 -2.04
CA LEU A 32 6.92 -3.15 -1.16
C LEU A 32 7.44 -1.71 -1.25
N GLU A 33 7.66 -1.18 -2.45
CA GLU A 33 8.10 0.20 -2.69
C GLU A 33 7.16 1.24 -2.04
N VAL A 34 5.84 1.04 -2.21
CA VAL A 34 4.84 1.96 -1.62
C VAL A 34 4.77 1.81 -0.10
N SER A 35 4.99 0.59 0.43
CA SER A 35 5.07 0.38 1.88
C SER A 35 6.26 1.12 2.50
N GLU A 36 7.45 1.03 1.89
CA GLU A 36 8.63 1.79 2.32
C GLU A 36 8.37 3.31 2.29
N THR A 37 7.70 3.79 1.24
CA THR A 37 7.31 5.21 1.14
C THR A 37 6.33 5.62 2.26
N LEU A 38 5.37 4.77 2.61
CA LEU A 38 4.44 5.05 3.71
C LEU A 38 5.12 5.08 5.07
N ASP A 39 6.12 4.21 5.28
CA ASP A 39 6.90 4.20 6.52
C ASP A 39 7.72 5.49 6.65
N GLU A 40 8.38 5.94 5.58
CA GLU A 40 9.06 7.24 5.57
C GLU A 40 8.10 8.40 5.85
N LEU A 41 6.92 8.41 5.21
CA LEU A 41 5.92 9.45 5.44
C LEU A 41 5.40 9.43 6.88
N LEU A 42 5.29 8.26 7.50
CA LEU A 42 4.85 8.12 8.89
C LEU A 42 5.89 8.69 9.85
N ASP A 43 7.18 8.46 9.60
CA ASP A 43 8.28 8.98 10.42
C ASP A 43 8.33 10.52 10.46
N PHE A 44 7.85 11.19 9.40
CA PHE A 44 7.82 12.64 9.28
C PHE A 44 6.43 13.28 9.45
N ALA A 45 5.39 12.50 9.75
CA ALA A 45 4.04 13.02 9.90
C ALA A 45 3.88 13.77 11.23
N GLU A 46 3.51 15.05 11.18
CA GLU A 46 3.32 15.89 12.36
C GLU A 46 1.84 16.23 12.60
N GLU A 47 1.03 16.21 11.54
CA GLU A 47 -0.39 16.58 11.60
C GLU A 47 -1.31 15.35 11.65
N ASP A 48 -2.36 15.43 12.48
CA ASP A 48 -3.38 14.37 12.60
C ASP A 48 -4.03 14.01 11.25
N GLU A 49 -4.16 14.97 10.34
CA GLU A 49 -4.71 14.76 9.01
C GLU A 49 -3.79 13.86 8.16
N GLU A 50 -2.49 14.08 8.23
CA GLU A 50 -1.47 13.28 7.54
C GLU A 50 -1.43 11.87 8.11
N LEU A 51 -1.39 11.73 9.44
CA LEU A 51 -1.44 10.43 10.11
C LEU A 51 -2.69 9.65 9.68
N ARG A 52 -3.85 10.30 9.67
CA ARG A 52 -5.11 9.67 9.25
C ARG A 52 -5.05 9.25 7.79
N GLU A 53 -4.39 10.01 6.92
CA GLU A 53 -4.25 9.66 5.51
C GLU A 53 -3.29 8.48 5.29
N ILE A 54 -2.14 8.51 5.94
CA ILE A 54 -1.16 7.41 5.92
C ILE A 54 -1.80 6.11 6.39
N SER A 55 -2.54 6.14 7.51
CA SER A 55 -3.23 4.94 8.01
C SER A 55 -4.26 4.37 7.03
N ARG A 56 -4.96 5.22 6.25
CA ARG A 56 -5.89 4.73 5.21
C ARG A 56 -5.14 3.96 4.12
N TYR A 57 -3.99 4.47 3.70
CA TYR A 57 -3.16 3.81 2.70
C TYR A 57 -2.52 2.51 3.23
N GLN A 58 -2.08 2.47 4.48
CA GLN A 58 -1.57 1.24 5.11
C GLN A 58 -2.62 0.12 5.12
N VAL A 59 -3.86 0.43 5.49
CA VAL A 59 -4.98 -0.54 5.46
C VAL A 59 -5.24 -1.02 4.03
N LEU A 60 -5.22 -0.10 3.05
CA LEU A 60 -5.43 -0.45 1.65
C LEU A 60 -4.31 -1.34 1.10
N LEU A 61 -3.03 -1.04 1.39
CA LEU A 61 -1.91 -1.89 0.98
C LEU A 61 -2.02 -3.29 1.58
N ASN A 62 -2.42 -3.40 2.85
CA ASN A 62 -2.64 -4.71 3.46
C ASN A 62 -3.75 -5.51 2.74
N GLN A 63 -4.86 -4.85 2.37
CA GLN A 63 -5.91 -5.49 1.58
C GLN A 63 -5.41 -5.95 0.20
N LEU A 64 -4.57 -5.14 -0.46
CA LEU A 64 -3.97 -5.51 -1.75
C LEU A 64 -3.00 -6.67 -1.60
N HIS A 65 -2.21 -6.69 -0.52
CA HIS A 65 -1.31 -7.80 -0.19
C HIS A 65 -2.08 -9.12 -0.04
N VAL A 66 -3.14 -9.14 0.79
CA VAL A 66 -4.02 -10.31 0.95
C VAL A 66 -4.65 -10.72 -0.38
N LYS A 67 -5.01 -9.76 -1.23
CA LYS A 67 -5.59 -10.06 -2.55
C LYS A 67 -4.59 -10.69 -3.52
N ILE A 68 -3.29 -10.36 -3.41
CA ILE A 68 -2.22 -10.95 -4.23
C ILE A 68 -1.83 -12.33 -3.70
N ASN A 69 -1.58 -12.43 -2.39
CA ASN A 69 -0.92 -13.59 -1.79
C ASN A 69 -1.90 -14.58 -1.10
N GLY A 70 -3.18 -14.21 -0.97
CA GLY A 70 -4.15 -14.91 -0.15
C GLY A 70 -4.09 -14.49 1.32
N GLU A 71 -5.11 -14.85 2.11
CA GLU A 71 -4.99 -14.82 3.56
C GLU A 71 -3.98 -15.91 3.97
N GLU A 72 -2.96 -15.59 4.77
CA GLU A 72 -2.17 -16.63 5.42
C GLU A 72 -3.16 -17.51 6.20
N GLN A 73 -3.32 -18.76 5.77
CA GLN A 73 -3.91 -19.78 6.63
C GLN A 73 -2.93 -19.93 7.79
N VAL A 74 -3.26 -19.30 8.92
CA VAL A 74 -2.75 -19.74 10.22
C VAL A 74 -3.31 -21.15 10.41
N ASP A 75 -2.60 -22.15 9.90
CA ASP A 75 -2.83 -23.55 10.26
C ASP A 75 -2.66 -23.60 11.77
N GLY A 76 -3.80 -23.69 12.47
CA GLY A 76 -3.83 -23.78 13.92
C GLY A 76 -3.11 -25.04 14.37
N GLU A 77 -2.01 -24.87 15.08
CA GLU A 77 -1.38 -25.92 15.90
C GLU A 77 -2.28 -26.34 17.07
#